data_AF-A0ABD6EYJ1-F1
#
_entry.id   AF-A0ABD6EYJ1-F1
#
_cell.length_a   1.000
_cell.length_b   1.000
_cell.length_c   1.000
_cell.angle_alpha   90.00
_cell.angle_beta   90.00
_cell.angle_gamma   90.00
#
_symmetry.space_group_name_H-M   'P 1'
#
loop_
_entity.id
_entity.type
_entity.pdbx_description
1 polymer ?
#
loop_
_entity_poly.entity_id
_entity_poly.type
_entity_poly.pdbx_seq_one_letter_code
_entity_poly.pdbx_strand_id
1 'polypeptide(L)'
;MKVLEARQRITTLETAVKGCEQFDASLAECQAWCDHVQVILSCRAANDITAFDVPHEYQIAFASSSLVSQLQAEFDDFERCIESLRDFVLKAKDEWGGSNRFQLQLNHLIDQRDQLVNSFNEFKQPIRLEEKAERLSREVIEIENTLDELTGLNANECAEALGTAKHLQRRIVQANTDLCELAVCKTNLQQSRVMTITTVDDLTSRLNATADKLEALKQRSTEVIERLEKCIGLIQSLEKELTNLDIVVDDVETKLKTFEGKTVSDVSPTDRVRLDEMQTELNKHETSLANVEKIVESLKRDSVKVDEDEIEKRWMRLRRTRGDVRGWIETLDV
;
A
#
# COMPACT_ATOMS: atom_id res chain seq x y z
N MET A 1 23.98 82.88 18.93
CA MET A 1 24.03 81.50 19.49
C MET A 1 22.65 80.88 19.61
N LYS A 2 21.77 81.34 20.50
CA LYS A 2 20.47 80.68 20.78
C LYS A 2 19.54 80.45 19.56
N VAL A 3 19.52 81.36 18.59
CA VAL A 3 18.67 81.20 17.37
C VAL A 3 19.21 80.13 16.42
N LEU A 4 20.53 79.93 16.39
CA LEU A 4 21.20 78.94 15.55
C LEU A 4 21.00 77.53 16.12
N GLU A 5 21.13 77.39 17.44
CA GLU A 5 20.81 76.17 18.17
C GLU A 5 19.32 75.81 18.05
N ALA A 6 18.42 76.80 18.14
CA ALA A 6 17.00 76.58 17.94
C ALA A 6 16.67 76.12 16.52
N ARG A 7 17.30 76.70 15.49
CA ARG A 7 17.13 76.27 14.08
C ARG A 7 17.63 74.85 13.86
N GLN A 8 18.80 74.49 14.39
CA GLN A 8 19.32 73.12 14.33
C GLN A 8 18.38 72.14 15.02
N ARG A 9 17.85 72.50 16.21
CA ARG A 9 16.89 71.67 16.93
C ARG A 9 15.59 71.48 16.16
N ILE A 10 15.07 72.52 15.51
CA ILE A 10 13.88 72.45 14.66
C ILE A 10 14.12 71.48 13.49
N THR A 11 15.24 71.60 12.78
CA THR A 11 15.56 70.70 11.66
C THR A 11 15.72 69.24 12.10
N THR A 12 16.33 69.00 13.27
CA THR A 12 16.41 67.64 13.84
C THR A 12 15.02 67.08 14.18
N LEU A 13 14.15 67.91 14.78
CA LEU A 13 12.78 67.50 15.11
C LEU A 13 11.93 67.27 13.86
N GLU A 14 12.04 68.10 12.84
CA GLU A 14 11.35 67.91 11.55
C GLU A 14 11.79 66.62 10.86
N THR A 15 13.08 66.28 10.93
CA THR A 15 13.62 65.03 10.39
C THR A 15 13.09 63.83 11.18
N ALA A 16 13.04 63.92 12.50
CA ALA A 16 12.48 62.88 13.36
C ALA A 16 10.99 62.66 13.12
N VAL A 17 10.20 63.75 12.97
CA VAL A 17 8.76 63.67 12.67
C VAL A 17 8.52 62.97 11.34
N LYS A 18 9.25 63.34 10.29
CA LYS A 18 9.15 62.68 8.98
C LYS A 18 9.52 61.20 9.06
N GLY A 19 10.54 60.86 9.84
CA GLY A 19 10.92 59.46 10.10
C GLY A 19 9.81 58.67 10.79
N CYS A 20 9.18 59.26 11.82
CA CYS A 20 8.04 58.63 12.51
C CYS A 20 6.83 58.45 11.58
N GLU A 21 6.52 59.43 10.73
CA GLU A 21 5.44 59.33 9.74
C GLU A 21 5.71 58.21 8.72
N GLN A 22 6.96 58.07 8.26
CA GLN A 22 7.36 56.99 7.37
C GLN A 22 7.28 55.62 8.05
N PHE A 23 7.71 55.52 9.31
CA PHE A 23 7.57 54.31 10.10
C PHE A 23 6.11 53.91 10.27
N ASP A 24 5.24 54.84 10.69
CA ASP A 24 3.80 54.56 10.88
C ASP A 24 3.11 54.19 9.55
N ALA A 25 3.53 54.78 8.42
CA ALA A 25 3.02 54.43 7.09
C ALA A 25 3.42 53.00 6.67
N SER A 26 4.71 52.65 6.77
CA SER A 26 5.20 51.30 6.46
C SER A 26 4.64 50.25 7.43
N LEU A 27 4.43 50.61 8.71
CA LEU A 27 3.76 49.75 9.67
C LEU A 27 2.31 49.46 9.25
N ALA A 28 1.56 50.49 8.83
CA ALA A 28 0.17 50.35 8.40
C ALA A 28 0.05 49.53 7.11
N GLU A 29 0.95 49.71 6.15
CA GLU A 29 1.02 48.89 4.94
C GLU A 29 1.30 47.42 5.28
N CYS A 30 2.26 47.18 6.17
CA CYS A 30 2.62 45.84 6.59
C CYS A 30 1.48 45.17 7.42
N GLN A 31 0.73 45.93 8.23
CA GLN A 31 -0.49 45.43 8.89
C GLN A 31 -1.62 45.10 7.90
N ALA A 32 -1.87 45.96 6.92
CA ALA A 32 -2.90 45.71 5.91
C ALA A 32 -2.59 44.45 5.09
N TRP A 33 -1.32 44.21 4.78
CA TRP A 33 -0.89 42.98 4.13
C TRP A 33 -1.10 41.74 5.02
N CYS A 34 -0.75 41.83 6.31
CA CYS A 34 -1.01 40.75 7.27
C CYS A 34 -2.49 40.34 7.30
N ASP A 35 -3.39 41.34 7.39
CA ASP A 35 -4.83 41.09 7.41
C ASP A 35 -5.31 40.44 6.11
N HIS A 36 -4.78 40.88 4.96
CA HIS A 36 -5.10 40.31 3.66
C HIS A 36 -4.66 38.84 3.56
N VAL A 37 -3.39 38.55 3.85
CA VAL A 37 -2.86 37.19 3.76
C VAL A 37 -3.51 36.27 4.79
N GLN A 38 -3.83 36.76 5.98
CA GLN A 38 -4.56 35.97 6.98
C GLN A 38 -5.90 35.46 6.44
N VAL A 39 -6.65 36.30 5.71
CA VAL A 39 -7.92 35.89 5.08
C VAL A 39 -7.67 34.76 4.07
N ILE A 40 -6.68 34.92 3.18
CA ILE A 40 -6.35 33.92 2.15
C ILE A 40 -5.94 32.58 2.77
N LEU A 41 -5.09 32.62 3.80
CA LEU A 41 -4.63 31.42 4.50
C LEU A 41 -5.78 30.75 5.25
N SER A 42 -6.68 31.53 5.84
CA SER A 42 -7.87 31.00 6.55
C SER A 42 -8.87 30.32 5.62
N CYS A 43 -8.95 30.73 4.35
CA CYS A 43 -9.81 30.10 3.34
C CYS A 43 -9.40 28.64 3.03
N ARG A 44 -8.15 28.22 3.32
CA ARG A 44 -7.71 26.83 3.12
C ARG A 44 -7.98 25.89 4.29
N ALA A 45 -8.08 26.42 5.50
CA ALA A 45 -8.27 25.58 6.69
C ALA A 45 -9.61 24.80 6.64
N ALA A 46 -10.57 25.28 5.85
CA ALA A 46 -11.83 24.61 5.57
C ALA A 46 -11.84 24.05 4.14
N ASN A 47 -11.36 22.82 3.96
CA ASN A 47 -11.55 21.91 2.81
C ASN A 47 -12.05 22.48 1.47
N ASP A 48 -11.26 22.26 0.41
CA ASP A 48 -11.50 22.58 -1.00
C ASP A 48 -11.66 24.07 -1.32
N ILE A 49 -10.52 24.77 -1.47
CA ILE A 49 -10.48 26.10 -2.10
C ILE A 49 -11.05 25.97 -3.51
N THR A 50 -12.25 26.49 -3.73
CA THR A 50 -12.76 26.75 -5.07
C THR A 50 -12.13 28.06 -5.57
N ALA A 51 -12.09 28.28 -6.89
CA ALA A 51 -11.54 29.52 -7.46
C ALA A 51 -12.28 30.80 -6.97
N PHE A 52 -13.45 30.65 -6.34
CA PHE A 52 -14.24 31.74 -5.77
C PHE A 52 -13.81 32.13 -4.35
N ASP A 53 -13.11 31.24 -3.63
CA ASP A 53 -12.63 31.48 -2.26
C ASP A 53 -11.30 32.24 -2.23
N VAL A 54 -10.69 32.46 -3.40
CA VAL A 54 -9.44 33.21 -3.59
C VAL A 54 -9.79 34.65 -4.02
N PRO A 55 -9.26 35.69 -3.33
CA PRO A 55 -9.44 37.09 -3.74
C PRO A 55 -9.05 37.32 -5.21
N HIS A 56 -9.74 38.22 -5.90
CA HIS A 56 -9.60 38.43 -7.36
C HIS A 56 -8.15 38.60 -7.83
N GLU A 57 -7.31 39.25 -7.05
CA GLU A 57 -5.89 39.47 -7.35
C GLU A 57 -5.03 38.19 -7.38
N TYR A 58 -5.48 37.12 -6.70
CA TYR A 58 -4.80 35.83 -6.67
C TYR A 58 -5.49 34.75 -7.52
N GLN A 59 -6.65 35.04 -8.12
CA GLN A 59 -7.40 34.07 -8.94
C GLN A 59 -6.62 33.60 -10.17
N ILE A 60 -5.90 34.52 -10.83
CA ILE A 60 -5.05 34.20 -11.97
C ILE A 60 -3.90 33.29 -11.52
N ALA A 61 -3.25 33.63 -10.40
CA ALA A 61 -2.15 32.85 -9.85
C ALA A 61 -2.58 31.47 -9.34
N PHE A 62 -3.81 31.33 -8.85
CA PHE A 62 -4.43 30.05 -8.52
C PHE A 62 -4.66 29.21 -9.79
N ALA A 63 -5.25 29.81 -10.82
CA ALA A 63 -5.51 29.13 -12.10
C ALA A 63 -4.22 28.70 -12.83
N SER A 64 -3.13 29.46 -12.68
CA SER A 64 -1.81 29.15 -13.26
C SER A 64 -0.89 28.31 -12.36
N SER A 65 -1.37 27.80 -11.22
CA SER A 65 -0.57 27.06 -10.23
C SER A 65 0.67 27.82 -9.69
N SER A 66 0.68 29.15 -9.77
CA SER A 66 1.79 30.01 -9.34
C SER A 66 1.53 30.74 -8.01
N LEU A 67 0.36 30.53 -7.40
CA LEU A 67 -0.07 31.19 -6.15
C LEU A 67 0.96 31.08 -5.02
N VAL A 68 1.52 29.89 -4.80
CA VAL A 68 2.53 29.69 -3.73
C VAL A 68 3.80 30.46 -4.01
N SER A 69 4.21 30.56 -5.28
CA SER A 69 5.40 31.33 -5.66
C SER A 69 5.17 32.84 -5.49
N GLN A 70 3.97 33.31 -5.78
CA GLN A 70 3.61 34.72 -5.60
C GLN A 70 3.54 35.07 -4.11
N LEU A 71 2.84 34.27 -3.30
CA LEU A 71 2.80 34.46 -1.85
C LEU A 71 4.20 34.40 -1.24
N GLN A 72 5.06 33.48 -1.68
CA GLN A 72 6.44 33.41 -1.21
C GLN A 72 7.22 34.70 -1.50
N ALA A 73 7.08 35.27 -2.69
CA ALA A 73 7.73 36.54 -3.03
C ALA A 73 7.20 37.70 -2.14
N GLU A 74 5.90 37.71 -1.84
CA GLU A 74 5.31 38.70 -0.95
C GLU A 74 5.78 38.53 0.50
N PHE A 75 5.94 37.29 1.00
CA PHE A 75 6.56 37.02 2.30
C PHE A 75 8.02 37.51 2.33
N ASP A 76 8.78 37.31 1.25
CA ASP A 76 10.17 37.78 1.16
C ASP A 76 10.24 39.33 1.15
N ASP A 77 9.32 40.00 0.46
CA ASP A 77 9.20 41.47 0.45
C ASP A 77 8.78 42.01 1.83
N PHE A 78 7.90 41.29 2.53
CA PHE A 78 7.48 41.60 3.89
C PHE A 78 8.62 41.48 4.90
N GLU A 79 9.50 40.48 4.74
CA GLU A 79 10.68 40.33 5.57
C GLU A 79 11.64 41.52 5.40
N ARG A 80 11.82 42.01 4.18
CA ARG A 80 12.57 43.26 3.93
C ARG A 80 11.90 44.49 4.55
N CYS A 81 10.56 44.57 4.56
CA CYS A 81 9.83 45.63 5.30
C CYS A 81 10.20 45.60 6.78
N ILE A 82 10.12 44.43 7.42
CA ILE A 82 10.45 44.27 8.85
C ILE A 82 11.91 44.62 9.15
N GLU A 83 12.85 44.21 8.30
CA GLU A 83 14.27 44.58 8.44
C GLU A 83 14.46 46.09 8.38
N SER A 84 13.81 46.78 7.44
CA SER A 84 13.87 48.24 7.32
C SER A 84 13.27 48.97 8.54
N LEU A 85 12.17 48.45 9.09
CA LEU A 85 11.54 48.97 10.31
C LEU A 85 12.44 48.74 11.53
N ARG A 86 13.12 47.58 11.60
CA ARG A 86 14.08 47.27 12.66
C ARG A 86 15.27 48.21 12.65
N ASP A 87 15.83 48.48 11.47
CA ASP A 87 16.92 49.45 11.30
C ASP A 87 16.50 50.86 11.73
N PHE A 88 15.27 51.25 11.42
CA PHE A 88 14.72 52.53 11.88
C PHE A 88 14.60 52.60 13.40
N VAL A 89 14.06 51.57 14.05
CA VAL A 89 13.91 51.54 15.52
C VAL A 89 15.27 51.60 16.23
N LEU A 90 16.28 50.92 15.71
CA LEU A 90 17.65 50.99 16.23
C LEU A 90 18.22 52.42 16.12
N LYS A 91 18.11 53.05 14.94
CA LYS A 91 18.57 54.43 14.74
C LYS A 91 17.81 55.43 15.61
N ALA A 92 16.49 55.29 15.71
CA ALA A 92 15.65 56.17 16.53
C ALA A 92 15.99 56.06 18.03
N LYS A 93 16.37 54.86 18.49
CA LYS A 93 16.86 54.64 19.86
C LYS A 93 18.14 55.41 20.14
N ASP A 94 19.09 55.35 19.22
CA ASP A 94 20.42 55.95 19.36
C ASP A 94 20.41 57.47 19.17
N GLU A 95 19.61 57.99 18.24
CA GLU A 95 19.63 59.41 17.88
C GLU A 95 18.72 60.28 18.76
N TRP A 96 17.55 59.78 19.17
CA TRP A 96 16.54 60.61 19.85
C TRP A 96 15.97 59.96 21.13
N GLY A 97 16.57 58.87 21.61
CA GLY A 97 16.08 58.15 22.80
C GLY A 97 14.73 57.47 22.52
N GLY A 98 14.65 56.79 21.38
CA GLY A 98 13.46 56.14 20.81
C GLY A 98 12.50 55.51 21.82
N SER A 99 11.22 55.75 21.59
CA SER A 99 10.12 55.28 22.43
C SER A 99 10.00 53.75 22.40
N ASN A 100 9.80 53.13 23.58
CA ASN A 100 9.44 51.71 23.72
C ASN A 100 8.24 51.31 22.84
N ARG A 101 7.40 52.27 22.45
CA ARG A 101 6.26 52.08 21.55
C ARG A 101 6.66 51.47 20.21
N PHE A 102 7.71 51.98 19.56
CA PHE A 102 8.10 51.49 18.23
C PHE A 102 8.61 50.04 18.30
N GLN A 103 9.35 49.71 19.36
CA GLN A 103 9.79 48.35 19.62
C GLN A 103 8.60 47.40 19.85
N LEU A 104 7.60 47.82 20.62
CA LEU A 104 6.39 47.02 20.86
C LEU A 104 5.58 46.78 19.57
N GLN A 105 5.43 47.81 18.73
CA GLN A 105 4.73 47.69 17.44
C GLN A 105 5.48 46.77 16.47
N LEU A 106 6.80 46.87 16.42
CA LEU A 106 7.63 45.99 15.61
C LEU A 106 7.57 44.54 16.12
N ASN A 107 7.64 44.32 17.43
CA ASN A 107 7.52 42.98 18.00
C ASN A 107 6.15 42.36 17.67
N HIS A 108 5.06 43.14 17.77
CA HIS A 108 3.73 42.66 17.41
C HIS A 108 3.63 42.25 15.94
N LEU A 109 4.24 43.03 15.02
CA LEU A 109 4.32 42.65 13.60
C LEU A 109 5.13 41.38 13.37
N ILE A 110 6.25 41.20 14.09
CA ILE A 110 7.05 39.98 14.01
C ILE A 110 6.25 38.77 14.50
N ASP A 111 5.51 38.90 15.60
CA ASP A 111 4.66 37.83 16.12
C ASP A 111 3.54 37.48 15.12
N GLN A 112 2.91 38.48 14.50
CA GLN A 112 1.90 38.29 13.46
C GLN A 112 2.49 37.59 12.22
N ARG A 113 3.69 38.01 11.78
CA ARG A 113 4.42 37.35 10.70
C ARG A 113 4.66 35.88 11.02
N ASP A 114 5.13 35.57 12.23
CA ASP A 114 5.43 34.19 12.60
C ASP A 114 4.18 33.30 12.59
N GLN A 115 3.04 33.84 13.03
CA GLN A 115 1.74 33.17 12.91
C GLN A 115 1.33 32.95 11.45
N LEU A 116 1.53 33.95 10.59
CA LEU A 116 1.24 33.88 9.16
C LEU A 116 2.17 32.91 8.42
N VAL A 117 3.45 32.85 8.77
CA VAL A 117 4.42 31.91 8.21
C VAL A 117 4.05 30.48 8.59
N ASN A 118 3.63 30.25 9.84
CA ASN A 118 3.14 28.94 10.26
C ASN A 118 1.86 28.55 9.50
N SER A 119 0.89 29.46 9.42
CA SER A 119 -0.35 29.28 8.66
C SER A 119 -0.07 29.09 7.16
N PHE A 120 0.97 29.73 6.62
CA PHE A 120 1.38 29.59 5.23
C PHE A 120 2.08 28.26 4.98
N ASN A 121 2.85 27.75 5.93
CA ASN A 121 3.45 26.42 5.84
C ASN A 121 2.37 25.33 5.90
N GLU A 122 1.36 25.47 6.77
CA GLU A 122 0.16 24.62 6.76
C GLU A 122 -0.59 24.77 5.44
N PHE A 123 -0.74 26.00 4.94
CA PHE A 123 -1.28 26.28 3.62
C PHE A 123 -0.39 25.72 2.50
N LYS A 124 0.87 25.37 2.70
CA LYS A 124 1.63 24.72 1.64
C LYS A 124 1.43 23.21 1.63
N GLN A 125 1.18 22.59 2.78
CA GLN A 125 1.11 21.14 2.91
C GLN A 125 0.00 20.54 2.02
N PRO A 126 0.34 19.69 1.04
CA PRO A 126 -0.66 19.01 0.24
C PRO A 126 -1.23 17.86 1.06
N ILE A 127 -2.28 18.15 1.83
CA ILE A 127 -3.06 17.17 2.62
C ILE A 127 -3.40 15.93 1.76
N ARG A 128 -3.72 16.15 0.48
CA ARG A 128 -4.03 15.09 -0.49
C ARG A 128 -2.87 14.13 -0.78
N LEU A 129 -1.61 14.54 -0.63
CA LEU A 129 -0.45 13.67 -0.89
C LEU A 129 -0.23 12.72 0.30
N GLU A 130 -0.31 13.24 1.52
CA GLU A 130 -0.17 12.48 2.75
C GLU A 130 -1.30 11.46 2.91
N GLU A 131 -2.55 11.86 2.65
CA GLU A 131 -3.71 10.96 2.65
C GLU A 131 -3.57 9.85 1.61
N LYS A 132 -3.11 10.18 0.39
CA LYS A 132 -2.87 9.17 -0.65
C LYS A 132 -1.75 8.20 -0.25
N ALA A 133 -0.67 8.70 0.35
CA ALA A 133 0.41 7.87 0.86
C ALA A 133 -0.07 6.94 1.99
N GLU A 134 -0.88 7.44 2.94
CA GLU A 134 -1.50 6.60 3.98
C GLU A 134 -2.42 5.53 3.40
N ARG A 135 -3.28 5.92 2.45
CA ARG A 135 -4.19 4.99 1.79
C ARG A 135 -3.42 3.87 1.10
N LEU A 136 -2.34 4.21 0.40
CA LEU A 136 -1.46 3.24 -0.24
C LEU A 136 -0.80 2.33 0.79
N SER A 137 -0.27 2.87 1.90
CA SER A 137 0.31 2.04 2.97
C SER A 137 -0.71 1.07 3.58
N ARG A 138 -1.97 1.50 3.76
CA ARG A 138 -3.06 0.62 4.26
C ARG A 138 -3.40 -0.48 3.25
N GLU A 139 -3.46 -0.16 1.97
CA GLU A 139 -3.68 -1.15 0.91
C GLU A 139 -2.55 -2.19 0.86
N VAL A 140 -1.30 -1.76 1.01
CA VAL A 140 -0.15 -2.68 1.08
C VAL A 140 -0.27 -3.65 2.25
N ILE A 141 -0.74 -3.19 3.41
CA ILE A 141 -0.99 -4.05 4.59
C ILE A 141 -2.16 -5.01 4.34
N GLU A 142 -3.22 -4.57 3.67
CA GLU A 142 -4.34 -5.43 3.29
C GLU A 142 -3.89 -6.55 2.33
N ILE A 143 -3.06 -6.22 1.34
CA ILE A 143 -2.46 -7.19 0.43
C ILE A 143 -1.56 -8.17 1.20
N GLU A 144 -0.79 -7.69 2.18
CA GLU A 144 0.07 -8.53 3.03
C GLU A 144 -0.75 -9.56 3.81
N ASN A 145 -1.81 -9.11 4.50
CA ASN A 145 -2.69 -9.96 5.30
C ASN A 145 -3.40 -11.01 4.42
N THR A 146 -3.95 -10.58 3.29
CA THR A 146 -4.64 -11.50 2.36
C THR A 146 -3.69 -12.52 1.74
N LEU A 147 -2.41 -12.18 1.55
CA LEU A 147 -1.41 -13.15 1.08
C LEU A 147 -1.07 -14.19 2.16
N ASP A 148 -1.02 -13.78 3.43
CA ASP A 148 -0.77 -14.68 4.55
C ASP A 148 -1.92 -15.68 4.75
N GLU A 149 -3.16 -15.28 4.45
CA GLU A 149 -4.35 -16.14 4.43
C GLU A 149 -4.30 -17.25 3.36
N LEU A 150 -3.44 -17.14 2.34
CA LEU A 150 -3.26 -18.17 1.30
C LEU A 150 -2.35 -19.34 1.74
N THR A 151 -2.12 -19.47 3.04
CA THR A 151 -1.34 -20.56 3.66
C THR A 151 -2.27 -21.57 4.36
N GLY A 152 -1.89 -22.85 4.38
CA GLY A 152 -2.65 -23.89 5.08
C GLY A 152 -3.99 -24.27 4.44
N LEU A 153 -4.12 -24.10 3.12
CA LEU A 153 -5.33 -24.29 2.33
C LEU A 153 -5.74 -25.76 2.20
N ASN A 154 -7.02 -26.01 1.98
CA ASN A 154 -7.50 -27.33 1.54
C ASN A 154 -7.26 -27.52 0.03
N ALA A 155 -7.10 -28.76 -0.41
CA ALA A 155 -6.83 -29.09 -1.82
C ALA A 155 -7.92 -28.56 -2.78
N ASN A 156 -9.19 -28.60 -2.37
CA ASN A 156 -10.32 -28.07 -3.14
C ASN A 156 -10.30 -26.53 -3.29
N GLU A 157 -9.66 -25.81 -2.35
CA GLU A 157 -9.58 -24.35 -2.34
C GLU A 157 -8.37 -23.82 -3.13
N CYS A 158 -7.40 -24.67 -3.50
CA CYS A 158 -6.17 -24.24 -4.17
C CYS A 158 -6.40 -23.49 -5.49
N ALA A 159 -7.42 -23.88 -6.25
CA ALA A 159 -7.75 -23.24 -7.52
C ALA A 159 -8.31 -21.81 -7.34
N GLU A 160 -9.20 -21.64 -6.36
CA GLU A 160 -9.75 -20.31 -6.01
C GLU A 160 -8.65 -19.43 -5.41
N ALA A 161 -7.84 -19.98 -4.51
CA ALA A 161 -6.69 -19.31 -3.91
C ALA A 161 -5.68 -18.83 -4.96
N LEU A 162 -5.44 -19.61 -6.03
CA LEU A 162 -4.60 -19.18 -7.15
C LEU A 162 -5.20 -17.97 -7.88
N GLY A 163 -6.53 -17.97 -8.07
CA GLY A 163 -7.26 -16.83 -8.62
C GLY A 163 -7.07 -15.57 -7.78
N THR A 164 -7.21 -15.69 -6.46
CA THR A 164 -6.96 -14.62 -5.48
C THR A 164 -5.52 -14.14 -5.53
N ALA A 165 -4.53 -15.04 -5.53
CA ALA A 165 -3.11 -14.69 -5.63
C ALA A 165 -2.78 -13.89 -6.90
N LYS A 166 -3.30 -14.32 -8.07
CA LYS A 166 -3.15 -13.60 -9.34
C LYS A 166 -3.86 -12.25 -9.35
N HIS A 167 -4.94 -12.10 -8.58
CA HIS A 167 -5.59 -10.80 -8.39
C HIS A 167 -4.75 -9.88 -7.50
N LEU A 168 -4.22 -10.38 -6.38
CA LEU A 168 -3.31 -9.64 -5.51
C LEU A 168 -2.06 -9.17 -6.26
N GLN A 169 -1.47 -10.01 -7.12
CA GLN A 169 -0.34 -9.62 -7.95
C GLN A 169 -0.65 -8.40 -8.85
N ARG A 170 -1.86 -8.33 -9.43
CA ARG A 170 -2.30 -7.16 -10.21
C ARG A 170 -2.47 -5.92 -9.33
N ARG A 171 -3.02 -6.07 -8.12
CA ARG A 171 -3.11 -4.97 -7.15
C ARG A 171 -1.74 -4.45 -6.74
N ILE A 172 -0.75 -5.32 -6.54
CA ILE A 172 0.64 -4.94 -6.25
C ILE A 172 1.24 -4.11 -7.39
N VAL A 173 0.96 -4.44 -8.66
CA VAL A 173 1.41 -3.66 -9.81
C VAL A 173 0.76 -2.28 -9.84
N GLN A 174 -0.54 -2.19 -9.54
CA GLN A 174 -1.24 -0.91 -9.44
C GLN A 174 -0.67 -0.05 -8.29
N ALA A 175 -0.49 -0.64 -7.11
CA ALA A 175 0.09 0.04 -5.94
C ALA A 175 1.50 0.58 -6.22
N ASN A 176 2.32 -0.15 -6.99
CA ASN A 176 3.62 0.33 -7.45
C ASN A 176 3.50 1.53 -8.40
N THR A 177 2.50 1.52 -9.28
CA THR A 177 2.24 2.65 -10.20
C THR A 177 1.86 3.89 -9.40
N ASP A 178 0.92 3.75 -8.46
CA ASP A 178 0.50 4.82 -7.54
C ASP A 178 1.69 5.34 -6.71
N LEU A 179 2.58 4.46 -6.26
CA LEU A 179 3.80 4.84 -5.54
C LEU A 179 4.73 5.69 -6.42
N CYS A 180 4.94 5.31 -7.68
CA CYS A 180 5.73 6.08 -8.63
C CYS A 180 5.12 7.46 -8.88
N GLU A 181 3.79 7.54 -9.05
CA GLU A 181 3.08 8.81 -9.19
C GLU A 181 3.24 9.71 -7.96
N LEU A 182 3.14 9.14 -6.75
CA LEU A 182 3.37 9.86 -5.50
C LEU A 182 4.81 10.36 -5.39
N ALA A 183 5.79 9.55 -5.80
CA ALA A 183 7.20 9.96 -5.81
C ALA A 183 7.43 11.15 -6.76
N VAL A 184 6.85 11.11 -7.97
CA VAL A 184 6.90 12.23 -8.92
C VAL A 184 6.22 13.48 -8.36
N CYS A 185 5.02 13.34 -7.78
CA CYS A 185 4.33 14.44 -7.14
C CYS A 185 5.16 15.07 -6.03
N LYS A 186 5.77 14.24 -5.16
CA LYS A 186 6.68 14.70 -4.10
C LYS A 186 7.86 15.49 -4.69
N THR A 187 8.52 14.98 -5.72
CA THR A 187 9.65 15.66 -6.35
C THR A 187 9.25 17.01 -6.95
N ASN A 188 8.09 17.09 -7.62
CA ASN A 188 7.58 18.35 -8.16
C ASN A 188 7.27 19.36 -7.05
N LEU A 189 6.65 18.90 -5.96
CA LEU A 189 6.33 19.74 -4.79
C LEU A 189 7.58 20.22 -4.06
N GLN A 190 8.61 19.39 -3.96
CA GLN A 190 9.91 19.77 -3.43
C GLN A 190 10.60 20.82 -4.33
N GLN A 191 10.58 20.65 -5.64
CA GLN A 191 11.14 21.63 -6.59
C GLN A 191 10.43 22.98 -6.53
N SER A 192 9.12 22.97 -6.35
CA SER A 192 8.30 24.18 -6.19
C SER A 192 8.44 24.87 -4.82
N ARG A 193 9.30 24.36 -3.92
CA ARG A 193 9.51 24.86 -2.54
C ARG A 193 8.22 24.95 -1.71
N VAL A 194 7.23 24.13 -2.07
CA VAL A 194 5.97 24.02 -1.36
C VAL A 194 6.18 23.20 -0.08
N MET A 195 6.99 22.15 -0.12
CA MET A 195 7.21 21.32 1.07
C MET A 195 8.33 21.85 1.97
N THR A 196 8.14 21.72 3.28
CA THR A 196 9.20 21.94 4.28
C THR A 196 10.16 20.74 4.29
N ILE A 197 11.42 20.96 4.69
CA ILE A 197 12.45 19.90 4.71
C ILE A 197 11.99 18.70 5.55
N THR A 198 11.39 18.95 6.71
CA THR A 198 10.88 17.90 7.62
C THR A 198 9.77 17.06 6.98
N THR A 199 8.82 17.68 6.28
CA THR A 199 7.75 16.96 5.56
C THR A 199 8.28 16.16 4.37
N VAL A 200 9.33 16.64 3.70
CA VAL A 200 9.99 15.89 2.62
C VAL A 200 10.65 14.64 3.18
N ASP A 201 11.34 14.75 4.31
CA ASP A 201 12.04 13.62 4.93
C ASP A 201 11.06 12.55 5.43
N ASP A 202 9.97 12.94 6.11
CA ASP A 202 8.93 12.01 6.57
C ASP A 202 8.28 11.26 5.40
N LEU A 203 7.80 11.99 4.39
CA LEU A 203 7.20 11.39 3.20
C LEU A 203 8.19 10.51 2.43
N THR A 204 9.47 10.88 2.39
CA THR A 204 10.51 10.05 1.77
C THR A 204 10.70 8.74 2.52
N SER A 205 10.80 8.79 3.85
CA SER A 205 10.91 7.59 4.69
C SER A 205 9.72 6.65 4.48
N ARG A 206 8.49 7.21 4.48
CA ARG A 206 7.25 6.45 4.29
C ARG A 206 7.13 5.82 2.91
N LEU A 207 7.46 6.57 1.85
CA LEU A 207 7.44 6.05 0.48
C LEU A 207 8.48 4.94 0.30
N ASN A 208 9.69 5.10 0.85
CA ASN A 208 10.72 4.05 0.80
C ASN A 208 10.28 2.79 1.55
N ALA A 209 9.74 2.93 2.76
CA ALA A 209 9.22 1.79 3.52
C ALA A 209 8.07 1.08 2.78
N THR A 210 7.21 1.83 2.08
CA THR A 210 6.13 1.27 1.26
C THR A 210 6.69 0.58 0.00
N ALA A 211 7.75 1.13 -0.60
CA ALA A 211 8.47 0.52 -1.74
C ALA A 211 9.09 -0.83 -1.36
N ASP A 212 9.81 -0.88 -0.23
CA ASP A 212 10.46 -2.10 0.26
C ASP A 212 9.43 -3.20 0.52
N LYS A 213 8.30 -2.84 1.15
CA LYS A 213 7.18 -3.77 1.36
C LYS A 213 6.57 -4.26 0.05
N LEU A 214 6.36 -3.37 -0.92
CA LEU A 214 5.79 -3.75 -2.21
C LEU A 214 6.69 -4.71 -2.99
N GLU A 215 8.01 -4.51 -2.97
CA GLU A 215 8.93 -5.43 -3.65
C GLU A 215 8.98 -6.80 -2.94
N ALA A 216 8.99 -6.81 -1.59
CA ALA A 216 8.88 -8.05 -0.83
C ALA A 216 7.57 -8.79 -1.11
N LEU A 217 6.43 -8.08 -1.15
CA LEU A 217 5.12 -8.67 -1.47
C LEU A 217 5.05 -9.19 -2.91
N LYS A 218 5.68 -8.51 -3.85
CA LYS A 218 5.74 -8.93 -5.25
C LYS A 218 6.51 -10.26 -5.40
N GLN A 219 7.66 -10.38 -4.75
CA GLN A 219 8.40 -11.63 -4.72
C GLN A 219 7.57 -12.74 -4.07
N ARG A 220 7.05 -12.48 -2.87
CA ARG A 220 6.25 -13.45 -2.10
C ARG A 220 4.99 -13.89 -2.85
N SER A 221 4.31 -12.96 -3.53
CA SER A 221 3.14 -13.27 -4.37
C SER A 221 3.49 -14.17 -5.54
N THR A 222 4.67 -14.01 -6.14
CA THR A 222 5.14 -14.86 -7.24
C THR A 222 5.43 -16.27 -6.72
N GLU A 223 6.11 -16.40 -5.59
CA GLU A 223 6.38 -17.69 -4.93
C GLU A 223 5.08 -18.42 -4.53
N VAL A 224 4.08 -17.69 -4.02
CA VAL A 224 2.76 -18.27 -3.70
C VAL A 224 2.04 -18.77 -4.95
N ILE A 225 2.07 -18.02 -6.05
CA ILE A 225 1.46 -18.43 -7.33
C ILE A 225 2.12 -19.71 -7.84
N GLU A 226 3.46 -19.75 -7.90
CA GLU A 226 4.21 -20.92 -8.37
C GLU A 226 3.93 -22.16 -7.51
N ARG A 227 3.90 -21.98 -6.18
CA ARG A 227 3.54 -23.05 -5.24
C ARG A 227 2.11 -23.56 -5.50
N LEU A 228 1.14 -22.68 -5.66
CA LEU A 228 -0.25 -23.05 -5.90
C LEU A 228 -0.44 -23.74 -7.25
N GLU A 229 0.22 -23.28 -8.31
CA GLU A 229 0.20 -23.93 -9.63
C GLU A 229 0.76 -25.35 -9.57
N LYS A 230 1.87 -25.55 -8.85
CA LYS A 230 2.43 -26.87 -8.58
C LYS A 230 1.45 -27.76 -7.80
N CYS A 231 0.83 -27.23 -6.74
CA CYS A 231 -0.13 -27.98 -5.92
C CYS A 231 -1.36 -28.40 -6.75
N ILE A 232 -1.90 -27.51 -7.59
CA ILE A 232 -3.02 -27.85 -8.48
C ILE A 232 -2.63 -28.97 -9.45
N GLY A 233 -1.43 -28.91 -10.04
CA GLY A 233 -0.94 -29.99 -10.90
C GLY A 233 -0.84 -31.34 -10.17
N LEU A 234 -0.38 -31.33 -8.92
CA LEU A 234 -0.34 -32.52 -8.06
C LEU A 234 -1.73 -33.04 -7.73
N ILE A 235 -2.69 -32.16 -7.40
CA ILE A 235 -4.09 -32.52 -7.11
C ILE A 235 -4.75 -33.14 -8.35
N GLN A 236 -4.57 -32.56 -9.53
CA GLN A 236 -5.10 -33.12 -10.77
C GLN A 236 -4.50 -34.50 -11.07
N SER A 237 -3.20 -34.68 -10.80
CA SER A 237 -2.56 -36.00 -10.93
C SER A 237 -3.11 -37.00 -9.92
N LEU A 238 -3.35 -36.58 -8.68
CA LEU A 238 -3.95 -37.40 -7.63
C LEU A 238 -5.37 -37.84 -8.02
N GLU A 239 -6.22 -36.91 -8.43
CA GLU A 239 -7.58 -37.19 -8.90
C GLU A 239 -7.58 -38.17 -10.08
N LYS A 240 -6.65 -38.02 -11.03
CA LYS A 240 -6.49 -38.95 -12.16
C LYS A 240 -6.09 -40.35 -11.72
N GLU A 241 -5.13 -40.49 -10.80
CA GLU A 241 -4.74 -41.82 -10.29
C GLU A 241 -5.87 -42.47 -9.48
N LEU A 242 -6.58 -41.70 -8.65
CA LEU A 242 -7.71 -42.21 -7.86
C LEU A 242 -8.88 -42.63 -8.75
N THR A 243 -9.21 -41.85 -9.78
CA THR A 243 -10.28 -42.21 -10.74
C THR A 243 -9.91 -43.43 -11.58
N ASN A 244 -8.66 -43.56 -12.03
CA ASN A 244 -8.19 -44.77 -12.70
C ASN A 244 -8.31 -46.00 -11.79
N LEU A 245 -7.96 -45.85 -10.51
CA LEU A 245 -8.07 -46.92 -9.52
C LEU A 245 -9.53 -47.32 -9.30
N ASP A 246 -10.44 -46.35 -9.19
CA ASP A 246 -11.88 -46.60 -9.06
C ASP A 246 -12.42 -47.38 -10.30
N ILE A 247 -12.02 -47.01 -11.53
CA ILE A 247 -12.41 -47.72 -12.76
C ILE A 247 -11.94 -49.18 -12.75
N VAL A 248 -10.69 -49.43 -12.36
CA VAL A 248 -10.12 -50.78 -12.33
C VAL A 248 -10.80 -51.62 -11.25
N VAL A 249 -11.01 -51.06 -10.07
CA VAL A 249 -11.71 -51.75 -8.98
C VAL A 249 -13.15 -52.04 -9.36
N ASP A 250 -13.86 -51.11 -10.00
CA ASP A 250 -15.22 -51.33 -10.52
C ASP A 250 -15.26 -52.45 -11.56
N ASP A 251 -14.34 -52.46 -12.53
CA ASP A 251 -14.24 -53.52 -13.54
C ASP A 251 -13.96 -54.89 -12.91
N VAL A 252 -13.04 -54.95 -11.94
CA VAL A 252 -12.74 -56.19 -11.22
C VAL A 252 -13.93 -56.65 -10.38
N GLU A 253 -14.61 -55.75 -9.66
CA GLU A 253 -15.80 -56.07 -8.88
C GLU A 253 -16.97 -56.55 -9.77
N THR A 254 -17.18 -55.94 -10.94
CA THR A 254 -18.22 -56.39 -11.88
C THR A 254 -17.91 -57.75 -12.47
N LYS A 255 -16.65 -58.03 -12.81
CA LYS A 255 -16.20 -59.37 -13.23
C LYS A 255 -16.34 -60.38 -12.10
N LEU A 256 -15.99 -60.02 -10.85
CA LEU A 256 -16.18 -60.86 -9.67
C LEU A 256 -17.65 -61.24 -9.44
N LYS A 257 -18.58 -60.31 -9.63
CA LYS A 257 -20.03 -60.58 -9.52
C LYS A 257 -20.51 -61.66 -10.49
N THR A 258 -19.83 -61.89 -11.62
CA THR A 258 -20.18 -63.00 -12.53
C THR A 258 -19.84 -64.40 -11.98
N PHE A 259 -19.05 -64.45 -10.90
CA PHE A 259 -18.73 -65.66 -10.16
C PHE A 259 -19.65 -65.86 -8.94
N GLU A 260 -20.37 -64.83 -8.51
CA GLU A 260 -21.37 -64.95 -7.44
C GLU A 260 -22.47 -65.92 -7.87
N GLY A 261 -22.53 -67.08 -7.20
CA GLY A 261 -23.50 -68.15 -7.47
C GLY A 261 -22.98 -69.33 -8.28
N LYS A 262 -21.74 -69.30 -8.79
CA LYS A 262 -21.08 -70.48 -9.35
C LYS A 262 -20.54 -71.38 -8.23
N THR A 263 -20.71 -72.69 -8.35
CA THR A 263 -20.04 -73.66 -7.47
C THR A 263 -18.65 -74.01 -8.01
N VAL A 264 -17.73 -74.50 -7.17
CA VAL A 264 -16.36 -74.88 -7.59
C VAL A 264 -16.36 -75.86 -8.78
N SER A 265 -17.40 -76.68 -8.93
CA SER A 265 -17.59 -77.59 -10.07
C SER A 265 -18.00 -76.91 -11.38
N ASP A 266 -18.50 -75.67 -11.36
CA ASP A 266 -18.95 -74.91 -12.53
C ASP A 266 -17.86 -74.00 -13.13
N VAL A 267 -16.68 -73.96 -12.51
CA VAL A 267 -15.59 -73.04 -12.90
C VAL A 267 -14.71 -73.68 -13.98
N SER A 268 -14.66 -73.04 -15.14
CA SER A 268 -13.87 -73.52 -16.28
C SER A 268 -12.38 -73.14 -16.16
N PRO A 269 -11.44 -73.85 -16.81
CA PRO A 269 -10.03 -73.42 -16.88
C PRO A 269 -9.87 -72.01 -17.49
N THR A 270 -10.78 -71.59 -18.35
CA THR A 270 -10.85 -70.22 -18.88
C THR A 270 -11.23 -69.16 -17.84
N ASP A 271 -11.97 -69.53 -16.79
CA ASP A 271 -12.32 -68.63 -15.69
C ASP A 271 -11.12 -68.41 -14.75
N ARG A 272 -10.25 -69.41 -14.61
CA ARG A 272 -9.00 -69.28 -13.86
C ARG A 272 -8.04 -68.29 -14.52
N VAL A 273 -7.89 -68.36 -15.85
CA VAL A 273 -7.09 -67.38 -16.61
C VAL A 273 -7.60 -65.95 -16.39
N ARG A 274 -8.93 -65.76 -16.35
CA ARG A 274 -9.54 -64.45 -16.07
C ARG A 274 -9.24 -63.93 -14.65
N LEU A 275 -9.28 -64.81 -13.64
CA LEU A 275 -8.94 -64.43 -12.27
C LEU A 275 -7.45 -64.07 -12.13
N ASP A 276 -6.55 -64.82 -12.76
CA ASP A 276 -5.12 -64.49 -12.81
C ASP A 276 -4.88 -63.16 -13.54
N GLU A 277 -5.57 -62.91 -14.66
CA GLU A 277 -5.53 -61.62 -15.36
C GLU A 277 -5.98 -60.47 -14.44
N MET A 278 -7.09 -60.63 -13.72
CA MET A 278 -7.60 -59.64 -12.75
C MET A 278 -6.61 -59.39 -11.61
N GLN A 279 -5.96 -60.45 -11.09
CA GLN A 279 -4.92 -60.30 -10.07
C GLN A 279 -3.69 -59.56 -10.61
N THR A 280 -3.28 -59.82 -11.86
CA THR A 280 -2.16 -59.09 -12.48
C THR A 280 -2.49 -57.61 -12.73
N GLU A 281 -3.72 -57.29 -13.13
CA GLU A 281 -4.20 -55.91 -13.28
C GLU A 281 -4.15 -55.17 -11.94
N LEU A 282 -4.70 -55.76 -10.87
CA LEU A 282 -4.64 -55.18 -9.52
C LEU A 282 -3.20 -54.98 -9.04
N ASN A 283 -2.30 -55.93 -9.30
CA ASN A 283 -0.89 -55.81 -8.92
C ASN A 283 -0.15 -54.70 -9.70
N LYS A 284 -0.52 -54.44 -10.97
CA LYS A 284 0.08 -53.32 -11.73
C LYS A 284 -0.26 -51.96 -11.09
N HIS A 285 -1.48 -51.82 -10.55
CA HIS A 285 -1.92 -50.61 -9.87
C HIS A 285 -1.36 -50.41 -8.46
N GLU A 286 -0.55 -51.34 -7.95
CA GLU A 286 0.23 -51.15 -6.72
C GLU A 286 1.28 -50.03 -6.88
N THR A 287 1.76 -49.79 -8.10
CA THR A 287 2.63 -48.65 -8.40
C THR A 287 1.88 -47.31 -8.36
N SER A 288 0.60 -47.28 -8.75
CA SER A 288 -0.27 -46.11 -8.60
C SER A 288 -0.47 -45.75 -7.13
N LEU A 289 -0.57 -46.74 -6.23
CA LEU A 289 -0.65 -46.49 -4.78
C LEU A 289 0.58 -45.75 -4.25
N ALA A 290 1.78 -46.24 -4.58
CA ALA A 290 3.03 -45.60 -4.17
C ALA A 290 3.16 -44.18 -4.75
N ASN A 291 2.58 -43.92 -5.93
CA ASN A 291 2.55 -42.58 -6.52
C ASN A 291 1.55 -41.66 -5.78
N VAL A 292 0.37 -42.17 -5.44
CA VAL A 292 -0.64 -41.44 -4.63
C VAL A 292 -0.05 -41.00 -3.29
N GLU A 293 0.62 -41.90 -2.57
CA GLU A 293 1.27 -41.59 -1.29
C GLU A 293 2.33 -40.47 -1.45
N LYS A 294 3.20 -40.57 -2.46
CA LYS A 294 4.20 -39.53 -2.76
C LYS A 294 3.57 -38.17 -3.09
N ILE A 295 2.45 -38.16 -3.82
CA ILE A 295 1.73 -36.93 -4.14
C ILE A 295 1.15 -36.30 -2.87
N VAL A 296 0.52 -37.10 -2.01
CA VAL A 296 -0.03 -36.65 -0.72
C VAL A 296 1.08 -36.09 0.19
N GLU A 297 2.23 -36.76 0.28
CA GLU A 297 3.38 -36.27 1.04
C GLU A 297 3.94 -34.94 0.47
N SER A 298 3.93 -34.79 -0.85
CA SER A 298 4.35 -33.52 -1.48
C SER A 298 3.36 -32.39 -1.16
N LEU A 299 2.06 -32.65 -1.22
CA LEU A 299 1.02 -31.67 -0.90
C LEU A 299 1.07 -31.25 0.57
N LYS A 300 1.31 -32.18 1.49
CA LYS A 300 1.51 -31.89 2.92
C LYS A 300 2.71 -30.98 3.16
N ARG A 301 3.84 -31.24 2.48
CA ARG A 301 5.04 -30.39 2.57
C ARG A 301 4.78 -28.96 2.07
N ASP A 302 3.95 -28.82 1.06
CA ASP A 302 3.56 -27.51 0.50
C ASP A 302 2.40 -26.84 1.28
N SER A 303 2.09 -27.35 2.48
CA SER A 303 1.04 -26.86 3.40
C SER A 303 -0.37 -26.90 2.82
N VAL A 304 -0.66 -27.92 2.00
CA VAL A 304 -2.00 -28.19 1.46
C VAL A 304 -2.60 -29.41 2.17
N LYS A 305 -3.82 -29.26 2.68
CA LYS A 305 -4.57 -30.34 3.33
C LYS A 305 -5.32 -31.16 2.28
N VAL A 306 -5.15 -32.48 2.34
CA VAL A 306 -5.83 -33.45 1.48
C VAL A 306 -6.79 -34.26 2.34
N ASP A 307 -7.93 -34.67 1.79
CA ASP A 307 -8.87 -35.56 2.46
C ASP A 307 -8.29 -36.99 2.53
N GLU A 308 -7.59 -37.28 3.62
CA GLU A 308 -6.96 -38.60 3.86
C GLU A 308 -8.00 -39.70 4.09
N ASP A 309 -9.17 -39.38 4.64
CA ASP A 309 -10.22 -40.35 4.91
C ASP A 309 -10.79 -40.90 3.60
N GLU A 310 -10.99 -40.02 2.62
CA GLU A 310 -11.50 -40.42 1.31
C GLU A 310 -10.47 -41.25 0.50
N ILE A 311 -9.18 -40.98 0.70
CA ILE A 311 -8.10 -41.80 0.13
C ILE A 311 -8.06 -43.18 0.80
N GLU A 312 -8.12 -43.25 2.13
CA GLU A 312 -8.11 -44.52 2.86
C GLU A 312 -9.33 -45.38 2.55
N LYS A 313 -10.51 -44.80 2.34
CA LYS A 313 -11.70 -45.56 1.89
C LYS A 313 -11.45 -46.26 0.55
N ARG A 314 -10.87 -45.56 -0.43
CA ARG A 314 -10.52 -46.15 -1.73
C ARG A 314 -9.45 -47.24 -1.57
N TRP A 315 -8.48 -47.05 -0.68
CA TRP A 315 -7.49 -48.08 -0.36
C TRP A 315 -8.09 -49.33 0.29
N MET A 316 -9.00 -49.16 1.24
CA MET A 316 -9.70 -50.27 1.88
C MET A 316 -10.55 -51.05 0.87
N ARG A 317 -11.19 -50.35 -0.07
CA ARG A 317 -11.92 -50.98 -1.18
C ARG A 317 -11.00 -51.85 -2.04
N LEU A 318 -9.89 -51.31 -2.52
CA LEU A 318 -8.91 -52.07 -3.32
C LEU A 318 -8.37 -53.30 -2.59
N ARG A 319 -7.99 -53.15 -1.31
CA ARG A 319 -7.47 -54.27 -0.49
C ARG A 319 -8.51 -55.38 -0.36
N ARG A 320 -9.78 -55.02 -0.16
CA ARG A 320 -10.89 -55.98 -0.11
C ARG A 320 -11.05 -56.71 -1.44
N THR A 321 -11.17 -55.99 -2.55
CA THR A 321 -11.37 -56.58 -3.89
C THR A 321 -10.22 -57.53 -4.26
N ARG A 322 -8.98 -57.16 -3.90
CA ARG A 322 -7.80 -58.04 -4.06
C ARG A 322 -7.88 -59.31 -3.20
N GLY A 323 -8.35 -59.19 -1.96
CA GLY A 323 -8.59 -60.33 -1.08
C GLY A 323 -9.63 -61.30 -1.65
N ASP A 324 -10.70 -60.75 -2.21
CA ASP A 324 -11.77 -61.53 -2.84
C ASP A 324 -11.25 -62.29 -4.09
N VAL A 325 -10.51 -61.63 -5.00
CA VAL A 325 -9.88 -62.31 -6.17
C VAL A 325 -8.96 -63.44 -5.72
N ARG A 326 -8.09 -63.19 -4.73
CA ARG A 326 -7.16 -64.20 -4.23
C ARG A 326 -7.89 -65.39 -3.60
N GLY A 327 -8.93 -65.13 -2.81
CA GLY A 327 -9.75 -66.17 -2.21
C GLY A 327 -10.35 -67.11 -3.27
N TRP A 328 -10.85 -66.55 -4.37
CA TRP A 328 -11.34 -67.35 -5.51
C TRP A 328 -10.24 -68.19 -6.17
N ILE A 329 -9.05 -67.62 -6.39
CA ILE A 329 -7.91 -68.38 -6.95
C ILE A 329 -7.52 -69.55 -6.03
N GLU A 330 -7.40 -69.30 -4.71
CA GLU A 330 -7.05 -70.33 -3.73
C GLU A 330 -8.11 -71.44 -3.64
N THR A 331 -9.40 -71.11 -3.75
CA THR A 331 -10.47 -72.12 -3.78
C THR A 331 -10.48 -73.00 -5.03
N LEU A 332 -9.79 -72.58 -6.11
CA LEU A 332 -9.65 -73.35 -7.35
C LEU A 332 -8.36 -74.19 -7.38
N ASP A 333 -7.46 -73.99 -6.41
CA ASP A 333 -6.20 -74.73 -6.25
C ASP A 333 -6.29 -75.91 -5.27
N VAL A 334 -7.46 -76.09 -4.63
CA VAL A 334 -7.83 -77.24 -3.79
C VAL A 334 -8.74 -78.17 -4.58
#